data_AF-B3T8U8-F1
#
_entry.id   AF-B3T8U8-F1
#
_cell.length_a   1.000
_cell.length_b   1.000
_cell.length_c   1.000
_cell.angle_alpha   90.00
_cell.angle_beta   90.00
_cell.angle_gamma   90.00
#
_symmetry.space_group_name_H-M   'P 1'
#
loop_
_entity.id
_entity.type
_entity.pdbx_description
1 polymer ?
#
loop_
_entity_poly.entity_id
_entity_poly.type
_entity_poly.pdbx_seq_one_letter_code
_entity_poly.pdbx_strand_id
1 'polypeptide(L)'
;MGIVSSIIDGPKTAVEISKVTNIPISTVYRRLQFLQEHKMLKTSGGLNKDGKYFVYLSKLKTISTFFDGSNIMISVTPNLNFTIN
;
A
#
# COMPACT_ATOMS: atom_id res chain seq x y z
N MET A 1 -0.59 12.37 -6.36
CA MET A 1 -0.46 11.29 -5.34
C MET A 1 -0.06 10.00 -6.05
N GLY A 2 0.88 9.23 -5.52
CA GLY A 2 1.33 7.95 -6.10
C GLY A 2 0.57 6.76 -5.52
N ILE A 3 0.73 5.57 -6.13
CA ILE A 3 0.06 4.33 -5.70
C ILE A 3 0.44 4.00 -4.25
N VAL A 4 1.73 3.95 -3.91
CA VAL A 4 2.19 3.63 -2.55
C VAL A 4 1.59 4.61 -1.54
N SER A 5 1.72 5.92 -1.77
CA SER A 5 1.15 6.94 -0.87
C SER A 5 -0.35 6.79 -0.69
N SER A 6 -1.09 6.31 -1.70
CA SER A 6 -2.54 6.12 -1.58
C SER A 6 -2.94 4.94 -0.69
N ILE A 7 -2.01 4.02 -0.39
CA ILE A 7 -2.26 2.79 0.38
C ILE A 7 -1.40 2.68 1.65
N ILE A 8 -0.80 3.77 2.13
CA ILE A 8 -0.04 3.78 3.40
C ILE A 8 -0.99 3.71 4.59
N ASP A 9 -2.00 4.57 4.63
CA ASP A 9 -2.84 4.73 5.83
C ASP A 9 -4.01 3.74 5.91
N GLY A 10 -4.38 3.12 4.79
CA GLY A 10 -5.49 2.19 4.76
C GLY A 10 -5.63 1.43 3.43
N PRO A 11 -6.24 0.24 3.48
CA PRO A 11 -6.36 -0.64 2.33
C PRO A 11 -7.31 -0.03 1.29
N LYS A 12 -6.97 -0.14 0.00
CA LYS A 12 -7.81 0.33 -1.11
C LYS A 12 -7.85 -0.66 -2.26
N THR A 13 -8.96 -0.70 -2.98
CA THR A 13 -9.11 -1.44 -4.23
C THR A 13 -8.33 -0.76 -5.36
N ALA A 14 -8.01 -1.51 -6.41
CA ALA A 14 -7.37 -0.93 -7.60
C ALA A 14 -8.20 0.20 -8.23
N VAL A 15 -9.53 0.09 -8.17
CA VAL A 15 -10.47 1.11 -8.67
C VAL A 15 -10.38 2.39 -7.86
N GLU A 16 -10.38 2.31 -6.53
CA GLU A 16 -10.21 3.48 -5.66
C GLU A 16 -8.84 4.14 -5.87
N ILE A 17 -7.78 3.34 -5.99
CA ILE A 17 -6.43 3.84 -6.28
C ILE A 17 -6.42 4.58 -7.61
N SER A 18 -7.02 4.02 -8.67
CA SER A 18 -7.11 4.67 -9.98
C SER A 18 -7.84 6.01 -9.91
N LYS A 19 -8.97 6.08 -9.20
CA LYS A 19 -9.76 7.31 -9.02
C LYS A 19 -8.97 8.39 -8.26
N VAL A 20 -8.35 8.06 -7.13
CA VAL A 20 -7.62 9.03 -6.29
C VAL A 20 -6.32 9.49 -6.93
N THR A 21 -5.63 8.62 -7.66
CA THR A 21 -4.33 8.94 -8.27
C THR A 21 -4.46 9.47 -9.70
N ASN A 22 -5.65 9.36 -10.31
CA ASN A 22 -5.90 9.61 -11.73
C ASN A 22 -4.98 8.80 -12.67
N ILE A 23 -4.48 7.65 -12.20
CA ILE A 23 -3.68 6.71 -13.00
C ILE A 23 -4.63 5.70 -13.64
N PRO A 24 -4.49 5.40 -14.95
CA PRO A 24 -5.32 4.39 -15.61
C PRO A 24 -5.29 3.04 -14.87
N ILE A 25 -6.46 2.42 -14.72
CA ILE A 25 -6.63 1.19 -13.93
C ILE A 25 -5.68 0.05 -14.36
N SER A 26 -5.43 -0.09 -15.66
CA SER A 26 -4.47 -1.08 -16.19
C SER A 26 -3.03 -0.82 -15.72
N THR A 27 -2.63 0.45 -15.61
CA THR A 27 -1.32 0.85 -15.09
C THR A 27 -1.24 0.65 -13.58
N VAL A 28 -2.36 0.86 -12.86
CA VAL A 28 -2.45 0.54 -11.42
C VAL A 28 -2.20 -0.95 -11.19
N TYR A 29 -2.87 -1.84 -11.93
CA TYR A 29 -2.65 -3.28 -11.81
C TYR A 29 -1.20 -3.69 -12.07
N ARG A 30 -0.58 -3.20 -13.16
CA ARG A 30 0.84 -3.51 -13.46
C ARG A 30 1.77 -3.09 -12.33
N ARG A 31 1.55 -1.92 -11.75
CA ARG A 31 2.38 -1.41 -10.64
C ARG A 31 2.11 -2.14 -9.33
N LEU A 32 0.85 -2.50 -9.04
CA LEU A 32 0.51 -3.31 -7.87
C LEU A 32 1.11 -4.71 -7.96
N GLN A 33 1.09 -5.32 -9.14
CA GLN A 33 1.76 -6.60 -9.40
C GLN A 33 3.26 -6.49 -9.11
N PHE A 34 3.94 -5.48 -9.66
CA PHE A 34 5.35 -5.23 -9.38
C PHE A 34 5.62 -5.09 -7.87
N LEU A 35 4.82 -4.31 -7.15
CA LEU A 35 4.96 -4.13 -5.70
C LEU A 35 4.71 -5.43 -4.92
N GLN A 36 3.79 -6.28 -5.39
CA GLN A 36 3.49 -7.57 -4.79
C GLN A 36 4.65 -8.56 -4.98
N GLU A 37 5.21 -8.63 -6.18
CA GLU A 37 6.39 -9.46 -6.51
C GLU A 37 7.59 -9.09 -5.63
N HIS A 38 7.75 -7.80 -5.34
CA HIS A 38 8.80 -7.28 -4.46
C HIS A 38 8.41 -7.27 -2.97
N LYS A 39 7.28 -7.88 -2.60
CA LYS A 39 6.79 -8.00 -1.22
C LYS A 39 6.59 -6.66 -0.49
N MET A 40 6.37 -5.57 -1.23
CA MET A 40 6.23 -4.20 -0.69
C MET A 40 4.82 -3.85 -0.20
N LEU A 41 3.81 -4.63 -0.60
CA LEU A 41 2.43 -4.48 -0.16
C LEU A 41 1.85 -5.81 0.31
N LYS A 42 0.76 -5.74 1.07
CA LYS A 42 -0.10 -6.87 1.42
C LYS A 42 -1.38 -6.77 0.58
N THR A 43 -1.77 -7.90 0.01
CA THR A 43 -3.02 -8.07 -0.72
C THR A 43 -3.98 -8.85 0.16
N SER A 44 -5.22 -8.41 0.22
CA SER A 44 -6.30 -9.14 0.86
C SER A 44 -7.57 -9.02 0.03
N GLY A 45 -8.58 -9.82 0.33
CA GLY A 45 -9.81 -9.80 -0.43
C GLY A 45 -10.91 -10.57 0.24
N GLY A 46 -12.12 -10.38 -0.26
CA GLY A 46 -13.31 -11.05 0.22
C GLY A 46 -14.32 -11.23 -0.91
N LEU A 47 -15.49 -11.73 -0.52
CA LEU A 47 -16.67 -11.79 -1.37
C LEU A 47 -17.65 -10.73 -0.89
N ASN A 48 -18.16 -9.93 -1.81
CA ASN A 48 -19.30 -9.06 -1.58
C ASN A 48 -20.43 -9.43 -2.56
N LYS A 49 -21.53 -8.68 -2.54
CA LYS A 49 -22.70 -8.92 -3.41
C LYS A 49 -22.37 -8.82 -4.90
N ASP A 50 -21.32 -8.08 -5.25
CA ASP A 50 -20.87 -7.82 -6.63
C ASP A 50 -19.75 -8.77 -7.07
N GLY A 51 -19.32 -9.68 -6.18
CA GLY A 51 -18.33 -10.72 -6.46
C GLY A 51 -17.06 -10.60 -5.62
N LYS A 52 -15.95 -11.08 -6.20
CA LYS A 52 -14.64 -11.10 -5.53
C LYS A 52 -13.97 -9.74 -5.63
N TYR A 53 -13.52 -9.21 -4.51
CA TYR A 53 -12.75 -7.97 -4.47
C TYR A 53 -11.39 -8.16 -3.83
N PHE A 54 -10.45 -7.29 -4.20
CA PHE A 54 -9.11 -7.22 -3.62
C PHE A 54 -8.79 -5.80 -3.19
N VAL A 55 -8.13 -5.70 -2.04
CA VAL A 55 -7.62 -4.47 -1.46
C VAL A 55 -6.12 -4.60 -1.18
N TYR A 56 -5.42 -3.48 -1.29
CA TYR A 56 -3.97 -3.39 -1.21
C TYR A 56 -3.58 -2.38 -0.13
N LEU A 57 -2.61 -2.75 0.71
CA LEU A 57 -2.02 -1.89 1.75
C LEU A 57 -0.50 -1.97 1.68
N SER A 58 0.18 -0.83 1.79
CA SER A 58 1.63 -0.77 1.94
C SER A 58 2.05 -1.55 3.18
N LYS A 59 3.12 -2.36 3.11
CA LYS A 59 3.68 -2.97 4.32
C LYS A 59 4.44 -1.98 5.19
N LEU A 60 4.89 -0.88 4.61
CA LEU A 60 5.60 0.20 5.31
C LEU A 60 4.64 1.35 5.58
N LYS A 61 4.61 1.79 6.84
CA LYS A 61 3.85 2.97 7.25
C LYS A 61 4.73 4.21 7.21
N THR A 62 5.89 4.13 7.85
CA THR A 62 6.81 5.27 7.98
C THR A 62 8.25 4.77 8.01
N ILE A 63 9.15 5.56 7.41
CA ILE A 63 10.59 5.47 7.63
C ILE A 63 11.04 6.84 8.12
N SER A 64 11.70 6.88 9.27
CA SER A 64 12.23 8.10 9.86
C SER A 64 13.72 7.93 10.11
N THR A 65 14.49 8.92 9.70
CA THR A 65 15.93 8.97 9.95
C THR A 65 16.26 10.24 10.71
N PHE A 66 17.07 10.10 11.75
CA PHE A 66 17.57 11.21 12.56
C PHE A 66 19.09 11.14 12.61
N PHE A 67 19.73 12.29 12.48
CA PHE A 67 21.18 12.45 12.59
C PHE A 67 21.50 13.70 13.40
N ASP A 68 22.33 13.57 14.43
CA ASP A 68 22.70 14.66 15.34
C ASP A 68 24.19 15.05 15.25
N GLY A 69 24.90 14.58 14.22
CA GLY A 69 26.35 14.79 14.10
C GLY A 69 27.20 13.67 14.70
N SER A 70 26.61 12.79 15.54
CA SER A 70 27.32 11.66 16.17
C SER A 70 26.62 10.32 15.91
N ASN A 71 25.29 10.30 15.99
CA ASN A 71 24.46 9.10 15.91
C ASN A 71 23.51 9.19 14.72
N ILE A 72 23.33 8.06 14.03
CA ILE A 72 22.27 7.87 13.05
C ILE A 72 21.24 6.93 13.65
N MET A 73 20.01 7.40 13.79
CA MET A 73 18.87 6.57 14.17
C MET A 73 17.96 6.38 12.97
N ILE A 74 17.68 5.11 12.62
CA ILE A 74 16.73 4.73 11.58
C ILE A 74 15.59 3.98 12.24
N SER A 75 14.37 4.50 12.11
CA SER A 75 13.14 3.87 12.60
C SER A 75 12.25 3.49 11.44
N VAL A 76 11.90 2.21 11.35
CA VAL A 76 10.99 1.67 10.32
C VAL A 76 9.73 1.17 11.02
N THR A 77 8.59 1.78 10.71
CA THR A 77 7.29 1.38 11.25
C THR A 77 6.49 0.63 10.18
N PRO A 78 6.22 -0.67 10.37
CA PRO A 78 5.40 -1.44 9.44
C PRO A 78 3.89 -1.27 9.68
N ASN A 79 3.10 -1.56 8.66
CA ASN A 79 1.66 -1.77 8.77
C ASN A 79 1.39 -3.24 9.17
N LEU A 80 1.26 -3.48 10.47
CA LEU A 80 1.09 -4.83 11.05
C LEU A 80 -0.38 -5.31 11.02
N ASN A 81 -1.32 -4.38 11.18
CA ASN A 81 -2.75 -4.70 11.28
C ASN A 81 -3.40 -4.64 9.91
N PHE A 82 -3.54 -5.80 9.29
CA PHE A 82 -4.39 -5.98 8.13
C PHE A 82 -5.34 -7.13 8.45
N THR A 83 -6.41 -6.76 9.15
CA THR A 83 -7.57 -7.62 9.38
C THR A 83 -8.71 -7.00 8.59
N ILE A 84 -9.24 -7.73 7.61
CA ILE A 84 -10.53 -7.39 7.01
C ILE A 84 -11.57 -7.93 7.99
N ASN A 85 -12.35 -7.04 8.59
CA ASN A 85 -13.55 -7.41 9.33
C ASN A 85 -14.70 -7.66 8.35
#